data_AF-A0A6I6JVH0-F1
#
_entry.id   AF-A0A6I6JVH0-F1
#
_cell.length_a   1.000
_cell.length_b   1.000
_cell.length_c   1.000
_cell.angle_alpha   90.00
_cell.angle_beta   90.00
_cell.angle_gamma   90.00
#
_symmetry.space_group_name_H-M   'P 1'
#
loop_
_entity.id
_entity.type
_entity.pdbx_description
1 polymer ?
#
loop_
_entity_poly.entity_id
_entity_poly.type
_entity_poly.pdbx_seq_one_letter_code
_entity_poly.pdbx_strand_id
1 'polypeptide(L)'
;MRHTTRAVLCLITICLAGASVAWTPWGAIYESARDERSVSQQADDKRISLDIKSQLADRDGKKALKVHVYCFMGRVYLVGAIDDTDFRKFAVKTAKSIKGNKGVTTHFVKETDTTADDLEVAASVRAALIAEGDLSATQIETETMNGEVVMVGMVRSKADAKLAIKVAKGVEGVRKVTSYLIPPK
;
A
#
# COMPACT_ATOMS: atom_id res chain seq x y z
N MET A 1 50.66 13.97 21.03
CA MET A 1 49.83 12.87 21.57
C MET A 1 48.37 13.21 21.27
N ARG A 2 47.86 12.71 20.14
CA ARG A 2 46.47 12.87 19.68
C ARG A 2 45.95 11.45 19.50
N HIS A 3 44.81 11.10 20.09
CA HIS A 3 43.85 10.08 19.62
C HIS A 3 42.90 9.70 20.76
N THR A 4 41.72 10.33 20.82
CA THR A 4 40.48 9.72 21.37
C THR A 4 39.28 10.65 21.10
N THR A 5 38.89 10.81 19.83
CA THR A 5 37.62 11.50 19.49
C THR A 5 36.99 10.99 18.19
N ARG A 6 37.06 9.67 17.95
CA ARG A 6 36.51 9.06 16.72
C ARG A 6 35.68 7.79 16.94
N ALA A 7 35.10 7.60 18.13
CA ALA A 7 34.34 6.38 18.44
C ALA A 7 32.83 6.58 18.69
N VAL A 8 32.32 7.83 18.77
CA VAL A 8 30.91 8.08 19.13
C VAL A 8 30.02 8.42 17.92
N LEU A 9 30.59 8.59 16.72
CA LEU A 9 29.84 9.05 15.53
C LEU A 9 29.40 7.92 14.58
N CYS A 10 29.50 6.64 14.95
CA CYS A 10 29.11 5.50 14.09
C CYS A 10 27.88 4.71 14.57
N LEU A 11 27.27 5.09 15.70
CA LEU A 11 26.06 4.42 16.21
C LEU A 11 24.74 5.10 15.77
N ILE A 12 24.81 6.32 15.24
CA ILE A 12 23.63 7.03 14.69
C ILE A 12 23.43 6.76 13.18
N THR A 13 24.47 6.32 12.48
CA THR A 13 24.40 5.94 11.05
C THR A 13 23.88 4.51 10.81
N ILE A 14 23.65 3.71 11.85
CA ILE A 14 23.05 2.36 11.73
C ILE A 14 21.51 2.40 11.85
N CYS A 15 20.90 3.48 12.35
CA CYS A 15 19.44 3.60 12.41
C CYS A 15 18.78 4.06 11.10
N LEU A 16 19.53 4.55 10.11
CA LEU A 16 19.00 4.91 8.78
C LEU A 16 19.23 3.82 7.70
N ALA A 17 19.90 2.71 8.06
CA ALA A 17 20.02 1.51 7.22
C ALA A 17 19.13 0.35 7.71
N GLY A 18 18.35 0.56 8.77
CA GLY A 18 17.42 -0.41 9.35
C GLY A 18 15.97 -0.33 8.84
N ALA A 19 15.63 0.66 8.00
CA ALA A 19 14.30 0.79 7.40
C ALA A 19 14.16 0.09 6.03
N SER A 20 15.12 -0.74 5.67
CA SER A 20 15.08 -1.67 4.53
C SER A 20 14.90 -3.13 4.98
N VAL A 21 14.14 -3.35 6.06
CA VAL A 21 13.77 -4.71 6.53
C VAL A 21 12.72 -5.41 5.66
N ALA A 22 12.27 -4.81 4.56
CA ALA A 22 11.46 -5.51 3.55
C ALA A 22 12.27 -6.52 2.70
N TRP A 23 13.58 -6.63 2.91
CA TRP A 23 14.45 -7.65 2.30
C TRP A 23 15.19 -8.42 3.40
N THR A 24 14.52 -9.32 4.10
CA THR A 24 15.20 -10.45 4.74
C THR A 24 14.61 -11.77 4.24
N PRO A 25 15.45 -12.78 3.94
CA PRO A 25 15.01 -14.09 3.46
C PRO A 25 14.11 -14.87 4.43
N TRP A 26 13.95 -14.41 5.67
CA TRP A 26 13.11 -15.11 6.66
C TRP A 26 11.61 -14.95 6.42
N GLY A 27 11.15 -13.87 5.77
CA GLY A 27 9.74 -13.72 5.38
C GLY A 27 9.31 -14.76 4.35
N ALA A 28 10.22 -15.12 3.44
CA ALA A 28 9.98 -16.13 2.40
C ALA A 28 9.88 -17.57 2.95
N ILE A 29 10.43 -17.84 4.13
CA ILE A 29 10.39 -19.19 4.73
C ILE A 29 9.06 -19.43 5.46
N TYR A 30 8.49 -18.41 6.12
CA TYR A 30 7.23 -18.54 6.85
C TYR A 30 5.98 -18.52 5.95
N GLU A 31 6.02 -17.87 4.78
CA GLU A 31 4.89 -17.84 3.83
C GLU A 31 4.68 -19.16 3.06
N SER A 32 5.62 -20.10 3.13
CA SER A 32 5.56 -21.36 2.37
C SER A 32 4.49 -22.36 2.85
N ALA A 33 3.84 -22.12 3.99
CA ALA A 33 3.05 -23.16 4.64
C ALA A 33 1.53 -23.08 4.47
N ARG A 34 0.87 -21.94 4.19
CA ARG A 34 -0.60 -21.86 3.95
C ARG A 34 -1.03 -20.58 3.20
N ASP A 35 -0.86 -20.51 1.89
CA ASP A 35 -1.63 -19.59 1.02
C ASP A 35 -1.73 -20.17 -0.41
N GLU A 36 -2.92 -20.17 -1.02
CA GLU A 36 -3.26 -20.81 -2.30
C GLU A 36 -2.81 -20.01 -3.55
N ARG A 37 -1.93 -19.01 -3.39
CA ARG A 37 -1.37 -18.26 -4.52
C ARG A 37 -0.02 -18.81 -4.90
N SER A 38 0.13 -19.27 -6.14
CA SER A 38 1.45 -19.62 -6.66
C SER A 38 2.36 -18.38 -6.60
N VAL A 39 3.60 -18.56 -6.14
CA VAL A 39 4.63 -17.51 -6.09
C VAL A 39 4.74 -16.77 -7.44
N SER A 40 4.46 -17.45 -8.55
CA SER A 40 4.41 -16.86 -9.89
C SER A 40 3.32 -15.79 -10.04
N GLN A 41 2.11 -16.03 -9.53
CA GLN A 41 0.99 -15.09 -9.63
C GLN A 41 1.25 -13.82 -8.80
N GLN A 42 1.85 -13.97 -7.63
CA GLN A 42 2.21 -12.82 -6.80
C GLN A 42 3.33 -12.00 -7.44
N ALA A 43 4.33 -12.66 -8.05
CA ALA A 43 5.38 -11.99 -8.80
C ALA A 43 4.82 -11.23 -10.02
N ASP A 44 3.86 -11.84 -10.75
CA ASP A 44 3.19 -11.22 -11.88
C ASP A 44 2.38 -9.98 -11.47
N ASP A 45 1.58 -10.06 -10.39
CA ASP A 45 0.81 -8.92 -9.87
C ASP A 45 1.72 -7.75 -9.46
N LYS A 46 2.86 -8.05 -8.81
CA LYS A 46 3.87 -7.04 -8.45
C LYS A 46 4.52 -6.41 -9.68
N ARG A 47 4.87 -7.24 -10.68
CA ARG A 47 5.44 -6.76 -11.95
C ARG A 47 4.47 -5.85 -12.69
N ILE A 48 3.18 -6.20 -12.75
CA ILE A 48 2.13 -5.37 -13.36
C ILE A 48 2.04 -4.03 -12.64
N SER A 49 2.00 -4.03 -11.30
CA SER A 49 1.91 -2.81 -10.51
C SER A 49 3.11 -1.90 -10.74
N LEU A 50 4.31 -2.48 -10.80
CA LEU A 50 5.56 -1.77 -11.06
C LEU A 50 5.64 -1.20 -12.48
N ASP A 51 5.24 -1.98 -13.49
CA ASP A 51 5.22 -1.54 -14.90
C ASP A 51 4.28 -0.35 -15.10
N ILE A 52 3.06 -0.43 -14.55
CA ILE A 52 2.12 0.71 -14.57
C ILE A 52 2.76 1.91 -13.87
N LYS A 53 3.28 1.73 -12.65
CA LYS A 53 3.89 2.82 -11.87
C LYS A 53 5.07 3.47 -12.60
N SER A 54 5.89 2.68 -13.29
CA SER A 54 7.00 3.17 -14.14
C SER A 54 6.46 4.06 -15.25
N GLN A 55 5.47 3.61 -16.01
CA GLN A 55 4.88 4.39 -17.09
C GLN A 55 4.19 5.68 -16.58
N LEU A 56 3.62 5.66 -15.37
CA LEU A 56 3.13 6.87 -14.73
C LEU A 56 4.27 7.85 -14.41
N ALA A 57 5.37 7.34 -13.87
CA ALA A 57 6.53 8.15 -13.49
C ALA A 57 7.24 8.74 -14.71
N ASP A 58 7.34 7.98 -15.81
CA ASP A 58 7.88 8.44 -17.09
C ASP A 58 7.06 9.61 -17.67
N ARG A 59 5.73 9.58 -17.45
CA ARG A 59 4.84 10.66 -17.86
C ARG A 59 4.98 11.89 -16.96
N ASP A 60 4.93 11.70 -15.65
CA ASP A 60 5.12 12.75 -14.63
C ASP A 60 5.43 12.10 -13.27
N GLY A 61 6.70 12.14 -12.87
CA GLY A 61 7.15 11.54 -11.61
C GLY A 61 6.47 12.12 -10.37
N LYS A 62 6.17 13.42 -10.34
CA LYS A 62 5.55 14.06 -9.17
C LYS A 62 4.09 13.62 -9.02
N LYS A 63 3.35 13.55 -10.12
CA LYS A 63 1.96 13.05 -10.10
C LYS A 63 1.90 11.55 -9.88
N ALA A 64 2.87 10.79 -10.42
CA ALA A 64 2.97 9.37 -10.18
C ALA A 64 3.10 9.03 -8.70
N LEU A 65 3.85 9.81 -7.91
CA LEU A 65 3.95 9.61 -6.46
C LEU A 65 2.60 9.68 -5.75
N LYS A 66 1.67 10.51 -6.25
CA LYS A 66 0.32 10.67 -5.69
C LYS A 66 -0.67 9.57 -6.08
N VAL A 67 -0.26 8.63 -6.94
CA VAL A 67 -1.10 7.52 -7.42
C VAL A 67 -0.49 6.19 -6.99
N HIS A 68 -1.14 5.53 -6.05
CA HIS A 68 -0.84 4.19 -5.59
C HIS A 68 -1.45 3.17 -6.55
N VAL A 69 -0.65 2.18 -6.92
CA VAL A 69 -1.03 1.16 -7.89
C VAL A 69 -0.89 -0.19 -7.23
N TYR A 70 -2.00 -0.94 -7.18
CA TYR A 70 -2.02 -2.32 -6.71
C TYR A 70 -2.59 -3.24 -7.79
N CYS A 71 -2.18 -4.50 -7.75
CA CYS A 71 -2.77 -5.56 -8.55
C CYS A 71 -3.04 -6.76 -7.65
N PHE A 72 -4.27 -7.25 -7.68
CA PHE A 72 -4.67 -8.47 -6.96
C PHE A 72 -5.49 -9.34 -7.89
N MET A 73 -5.03 -10.58 -8.10
CA MET A 73 -5.70 -11.59 -8.96
C MET A 73 -5.89 -11.11 -10.41
N GLY A 74 -4.98 -10.26 -10.91
CA GLY A 74 -5.06 -9.65 -12.24
C GLY A 74 -6.03 -8.47 -12.36
N ARG A 75 -6.56 -7.93 -11.26
CA ARG A 75 -7.34 -6.68 -11.24
C ARG A 75 -6.50 -5.55 -10.66
N VAL A 76 -6.46 -4.42 -11.36
CA VAL A 76 -5.69 -3.24 -10.96
C VAL A 76 -6.54 -2.28 -10.13
N TYR A 77 -5.94 -1.72 -9.09
CA TYR A 77 -6.52 -0.67 -8.24
C TYR A 77 -5.62 0.56 -8.32
N LEU A 78 -6.21 1.68 -8.74
CA LEU A 78 -5.56 2.99 -8.77
C LEU A 78 -6.16 3.85 -7.67
N VAL A 79 -5.37 4.22 -6.68
CA VAL A 79 -5.82 4.98 -5.51
C VAL A 79 -4.95 6.24 -5.38
N GLY A 80 -5.53 7.40 -5.12
CA GLY A 80 -4.71 8.60 -4.93
C GLY A 80 -5.49 9.90 -4.80
N ALA A 81 -4.82 10.92 -4.28
CA ALA A 81 -5.31 12.29 -4.27
C ALA A 81 -4.64 13.04 -5.44
N ILE A 82 -5.39 13.33 -6.51
CA ILE A 82 -4.81 13.97 -7.70
C ILE A 82 -5.83 14.81 -8.47
N ASP A 83 -5.73 16.12 -8.58
CA ASP A 83 -6.78 16.92 -9.24
C ASP A 83 -6.69 16.88 -10.78
N ASP A 84 -5.53 16.53 -11.31
CA ASP A 84 -5.28 16.44 -12.75
C ASP A 84 -6.09 15.31 -13.40
N THR A 85 -7.16 15.69 -14.10
CA THR A 85 -8.07 14.76 -14.77
C THR A 85 -7.42 14.06 -15.96
N ASP A 86 -6.46 14.71 -16.64
CA ASP A 86 -5.78 14.12 -17.78
C ASP A 86 -4.78 13.05 -17.34
N PHE A 87 -4.10 13.28 -16.20
CA PHE A 87 -3.26 12.26 -15.58
C PHE A 87 -4.08 11.09 -15.04
N ARG A 88 -5.26 11.34 -14.43
CA ARG A 88 -6.20 10.25 -14.04
C ARG A 88 -6.58 9.40 -15.25
N LYS A 89 -6.97 10.03 -16.36
CA LYS A 89 -7.33 9.32 -17.62
C LYS A 89 -6.16 8.53 -18.18
N PHE A 90 -4.96 9.12 -18.18
CA PHE A 90 -3.74 8.45 -18.59
C PHE A 90 -3.49 7.20 -17.74
N ALA A 91 -3.55 7.32 -16.41
CA ALA A 91 -3.34 6.18 -15.52
C ALA A 91 -4.33 5.04 -15.75
N VAL A 92 -5.61 5.36 -15.94
CA VAL A 92 -6.64 4.37 -16.29
C VAL A 92 -6.35 3.71 -17.63
N LYS A 93 -5.95 4.50 -18.64
CA LYS A 93 -5.60 3.96 -19.97
C LYS A 93 -4.42 2.99 -19.88
N THR A 94 -3.35 3.38 -19.19
CA THR A 94 -2.15 2.57 -18.96
C THR A 94 -2.50 1.25 -18.26
N ALA A 95 -3.30 1.31 -17.18
CA ALA A 95 -3.75 0.11 -16.48
C ALA A 95 -4.58 -0.82 -17.39
N LYS A 96 -5.46 -0.26 -18.23
CA LYS A 96 -6.28 -1.02 -19.18
C LYS A 96 -5.47 -1.69 -20.30
N SER A 97 -4.33 -1.13 -20.70
CA SER A 97 -3.48 -1.72 -21.75
C SER A 97 -2.63 -2.91 -21.31
N ILE A 98 -2.55 -3.19 -20.00
CA ILE A 98 -1.80 -4.35 -19.51
C ILE A 98 -2.47 -5.65 -19.95
N LYS A 99 -1.70 -6.53 -20.59
CA LYS A 99 -2.15 -7.87 -20.99
C LYS A 99 -2.56 -8.69 -19.77
N GLY A 100 -3.75 -9.30 -19.82
CA GLY A 100 -4.28 -10.12 -18.73
C GLY A 100 -5.02 -9.33 -17.63
N ASN A 101 -5.21 -8.02 -17.81
CA ASN A 101 -6.00 -7.21 -16.90
C ASN A 101 -7.48 -7.64 -16.90
N LYS A 102 -7.99 -8.01 -15.72
CA LYS A 102 -9.38 -8.41 -15.46
C LYS A 102 -10.29 -7.25 -15.05
N GLY A 103 -9.75 -6.04 -14.92
CA GLY A 103 -10.49 -4.82 -14.62
C GLY A 103 -9.64 -3.77 -13.92
N VAL A 104 -10.07 -2.52 -14.03
CA VAL A 104 -9.46 -1.40 -13.32
C VAL A 104 -10.50 -0.80 -12.39
N THR A 105 -10.18 -0.75 -11.09
CA THR A 105 -10.93 -0.04 -10.07
C THR A 105 -10.16 1.24 -9.74
N THR A 106 -10.85 2.37 -9.70
CA THR A 106 -10.22 3.66 -9.38
C THR A 106 -10.85 4.26 -8.14
N HIS A 107 -10.03 4.83 -7.27
CA HIS A 107 -10.45 5.65 -6.16
C HIS A 107 -9.59 6.92 -6.11
N PHE A 108 -10.05 7.97 -6.80
CA PHE A 108 -9.34 9.24 -6.83
C PHE A 108 -10.10 10.30 -6.05
N VAL A 109 -9.45 10.88 -5.04
CA VAL A 109 -9.99 11.99 -4.25
C VAL A 109 -9.37 13.31 -4.69
N LYS A 110 -9.94 14.42 -4.21
CA LYS A 110 -9.39 15.76 -4.44
C LYS A 110 -8.07 15.92 -3.67
N GLU A 111 -7.11 16.65 -4.22
CA GLU A 111 -5.93 17.07 -3.48
C GLU A 111 -6.28 18.06 -2.36
N THR A 112 -5.65 17.89 -1.20
CA THR A 112 -5.73 18.83 -0.08
C THR A 112 -4.37 18.88 0.64
N ASP A 113 -4.20 19.88 1.51
CA ASP A 113 -2.97 20.07 2.28
C ASP A 113 -2.92 19.23 3.57
N THR A 114 -3.77 18.21 3.73
CA THR A 114 -3.83 17.37 4.95
C THR A 114 -2.79 16.25 4.99
N THR A 115 -1.73 16.30 4.17
CA THR A 115 -0.77 15.19 4.02
C THR A 115 -0.07 14.81 5.33
N ALA A 116 0.24 15.78 6.19
CA ALA A 116 0.88 15.51 7.48
C ALA A 116 -0.08 14.77 8.44
N ASP A 117 -1.31 15.27 8.57
CA ASP A 117 -2.35 14.65 9.40
C ASP A 117 -2.69 13.24 8.87
N ASP A 118 -2.83 13.10 7.55
CA ASP A 118 -3.13 11.82 6.91
C ASP A 118 -2.04 10.77 7.13
N LEU A 119 -0.77 11.19 7.25
CA LEU A 119 0.34 10.29 7.56
C LEU A 119 0.26 9.73 8.99
N GLU A 120 -0.10 10.58 9.96
CA GLU A 120 -0.30 10.16 11.35
C GLU A 120 -1.51 9.23 11.47
N VAL A 121 -2.61 9.57 10.80
CA VAL A 121 -3.81 8.70 10.73
C VAL A 121 -3.45 7.37 10.05
N ALA A 122 -2.70 7.38 8.94
CA ALA A 122 -2.28 6.15 8.26
C ALA A 122 -1.43 5.25 9.16
N ALA A 123 -0.47 5.83 9.88
CA ALA A 123 0.37 5.09 10.83
C ALA A 123 -0.48 4.48 11.96
N SER A 124 -1.44 5.24 12.48
CA SER A 124 -2.35 4.81 13.55
C SER A 124 -3.30 3.70 13.08
N VAL A 125 -3.85 3.81 11.87
CA VAL A 125 -4.65 2.77 11.23
C VAL A 125 -3.83 1.50 11.05
N ARG A 126 -2.59 1.62 10.56
CA ARG A 126 -1.72 0.45 10.36
C ARG A 126 -1.36 -0.22 11.68
N ALA A 127 -1.06 0.56 12.72
CA ALA A 127 -0.82 0.04 14.06
C ALA A 127 -2.05 -0.68 14.63
N ALA A 128 -3.24 -0.10 14.49
CA ALA A 128 -4.48 -0.70 14.95
C ALA A 128 -4.81 -2.03 14.24
N LEU A 129 -4.59 -2.09 12.91
CA LEU A 129 -4.77 -3.33 12.15
C LEU A 129 -3.76 -4.41 12.55
N ILE A 130 -2.51 -4.05 12.87
CA ILE A 130 -1.48 -4.98 13.35
C ILE A 130 -1.80 -5.49 14.77
N ALA A 131 -2.34 -4.62 15.63
CA ALA A 131 -2.73 -4.97 16.99
C ALA A 131 -3.94 -5.92 17.02
N GLU A 132 -4.78 -5.90 15.98
CA GLU A 132 -5.87 -6.85 15.80
C GLU A 132 -5.33 -8.20 15.33
N GLY A 133 -4.98 -9.07 16.28
CA GLY A 133 -4.39 -10.39 16.03
C GLY A 133 -5.27 -11.33 15.18
N ASP A 134 -6.57 -11.05 15.14
CA ASP A 134 -7.53 -11.76 14.29
C ASP A 134 -7.52 -11.27 12.84
N LEU A 135 -6.66 -10.32 12.45
CA LEU A 135 -6.49 -9.89 11.05
C LEU A 135 -5.10 -10.23 10.52
N SER A 136 -5.06 -10.66 9.26
CA SER A 136 -3.80 -10.70 8.52
C SER A 136 -3.49 -9.31 7.97
N ALA A 137 -2.98 -8.42 8.83
CA ALA A 137 -2.69 -7.03 8.48
C ALA A 137 -1.71 -6.87 7.30
N THR A 138 -0.84 -7.86 7.08
CA THR A 138 0.11 -7.89 5.95
C THR A 138 -0.57 -8.06 4.59
N GLN A 139 -1.80 -8.58 4.54
CA GLN A 139 -2.56 -8.76 3.31
C GLN A 139 -3.48 -7.56 2.99
N ILE A 140 -3.48 -6.55 3.85
CA ILE A 140 -4.30 -5.33 3.72
C ILE A 140 -3.37 -4.14 3.50
N GLU A 141 -3.48 -3.55 2.32
CA GLU A 141 -2.89 -2.25 2.01
C GLU A 141 -3.90 -1.15 2.32
N THR A 142 -3.40 -0.05 2.87
CA THR A 142 -4.22 1.09 3.29
C THR A 142 -3.62 2.38 2.78
N GLU A 143 -4.44 3.21 2.13
CA GLU A 143 -4.07 4.57 1.74
C GLU A 143 -4.99 5.56 2.43
N THR A 144 -4.41 6.55 3.10
CA THR A 144 -5.19 7.58 3.81
C THR A 144 -5.03 8.90 3.09
N MET A 145 -6.15 9.47 2.62
CA MET A 145 -6.16 10.78 1.97
C MET A 145 -7.40 11.53 2.42
N ASN A 146 -7.22 12.75 2.93
CA ASN A 146 -8.30 13.60 3.43
C ASN A 146 -9.14 12.86 4.49
N GLY A 147 -8.50 12.20 5.47
CA GLY A 147 -9.17 11.42 6.51
C GLY A 147 -10.03 10.26 6.00
N GLU A 148 -9.97 9.94 4.71
CA GLU A 148 -10.57 8.74 4.13
C GLU A 148 -9.52 7.64 4.02
N VAL A 149 -9.79 6.50 4.66
CA VAL A 149 -8.97 5.29 4.57
C VAL A 149 -9.53 4.42 3.46
N VAL A 150 -8.71 4.19 2.44
CA VAL A 150 -8.99 3.26 1.35
C VAL A 150 -8.24 1.97 1.61
N MET A 151 -8.97 0.85 1.66
CA MET A 151 -8.40 -0.47 1.90
C MET A 151 -8.43 -1.31 0.63
N VAL A 152 -7.31 -1.93 0.28
CA VAL A 152 -7.18 -2.85 -0.86
C VAL A 152 -6.40 -4.07 -0.42
N GLY A 153 -6.81 -5.26 -0.87
CA GLY A 153 -6.11 -6.49 -0.53
C GLY A 153 -7.04 -7.69 -0.50
N MET A 154 -6.48 -8.84 -0.12
CA MET A 154 -7.24 -10.07 0.09
C MET A 154 -7.38 -10.35 1.58
N VAL A 155 -8.54 -10.85 1.97
CA VAL A 155 -8.81 -11.22 3.37
C VAL A 155 -9.29 -12.66 3.43
N ARG A 156 -9.15 -13.31 4.59
CA ARG A 156 -9.51 -14.74 4.73
C ARG A 156 -11.02 -14.97 4.77
N SER A 157 -11.81 -13.95 5.07
CA SER A 157 -13.26 -14.08 5.16
C SER A 157 -13.98 -12.74 4.99
N LYS A 158 -15.30 -12.79 4.77
CA LYS A 158 -16.15 -11.59 4.85
C LYS A 158 -16.18 -10.98 6.26
N ALA A 159 -15.95 -11.79 7.30
CA ALA A 159 -15.88 -11.30 8.67
C ALA A 159 -14.59 -10.49 8.88
N ASP A 160 -13.46 -10.95 8.36
CA ASP A 160 -12.17 -10.23 8.38
C ASP A 160 -12.29 -8.88 7.67
N ALA A 161 -12.95 -8.81 6.49
CA ALA A 161 -13.21 -7.53 5.82
C ALA A 161 -13.99 -6.57 6.72
N LYS A 162 -15.05 -7.05 7.39
CA LYS A 162 -15.87 -6.24 8.29
C LYS A 162 -15.09 -5.80 9.53
N LEU A 163 -14.25 -6.69 10.08
CA LEU A 163 -13.40 -6.41 11.23
C LEU A 163 -12.36 -5.34 10.87
N ALA A 164 -11.66 -5.47 9.74
CA ALA A 164 -10.71 -4.46 9.26
C ALA A 164 -11.35 -3.07 9.12
N ILE A 165 -12.54 -3.01 8.51
CA ILE A 165 -13.31 -1.76 8.39
C ILE A 165 -13.67 -1.21 9.77
N LYS A 166 -14.11 -2.06 10.70
CA LYS A 166 -14.48 -1.66 12.06
C LYS A 166 -13.27 -1.10 12.82
N VAL A 167 -12.12 -1.77 12.74
CA VAL A 167 -10.87 -1.36 13.39
C VAL A 167 -10.45 0.02 12.88
N ALA A 168 -10.36 0.22 11.57
CA ALA A 168 -9.97 1.52 11.02
C ALA A 168 -10.96 2.64 11.36
N LYS A 169 -12.27 2.36 11.39
CA LYS A 169 -13.26 3.36 11.83
C LYS A 169 -13.10 3.79 13.29
N GLY A 170 -12.48 2.96 14.12
CA GLY A 170 -12.23 3.28 15.53
C GLY A 170 -11.00 4.16 15.75
N VAL A 171 -10.22 4.44 14.71
CA VAL A 171 -9.00 5.26 14.81
C VAL A 171 -9.36 6.74 14.71
N GLU A 172 -8.81 7.53 15.62
CA GLU A 172 -8.99 8.98 15.64
C GLU A 172 -8.50 9.61 14.32
N GLY A 173 -9.23 10.62 13.83
CA GLY A 173 -8.95 11.27 12.55
C GLY A 173 -9.54 10.56 11.32
N VAL A 174 -9.96 9.29 11.43
CA VAL A 174 -10.66 8.59 10.34
C VAL A 174 -12.08 9.11 10.19
N ARG A 175 -12.36 9.76 9.06
CA ARG A 175 -13.68 10.31 8.71
C ARG A 175 -14.51 9.34 7.88
N LYS A 176 -13.86 8.55 7.04
CA LYS A 176 -14.50 7.60 6.12
C LYS A 176 -13.60 6.40 5.88
N VAL A 177 -14.22 5.25 5.65
CA VAL A 177 -13.51 4.05 5.21
C VAL A 177 -14.18 3.53 3.94
N THR A 178 -13.40 3.40 2.87
CA THR A 178 -13.80 2.74 1.63
C THR A 178 -13.02 1.45 1.47
N SER A 179 -13.73 0.34 1.26
CA SER A 179 -13.13 -0.98 1.20
C SER A 179 -13.27 -1.59 -0.19
N TYR A 180 -12.13 -2.04 -0.73
CA TYR A 180 -12.00 -2.89 -1.91
C TYR A 180 -11.40 -4.24 -1.53
N LEU A 181 -11.56 -4.67 -0.27
CA LEU A 181 -11.07 -5.94 0.21
C LEU A 181 -11.80 -7.10 -0.46
N ILE A 182 -11.05 -8.11 -0.86
CA ILE A 182 -11.53 -9.28 -1.60
C ILE A 182 -11.57 -10.48 -0.64
N PRO A 183 -12.76 -10.90 -0.17
CA PRO A 183 -12.90 -12.17 0.54
C PRO A 183 -12.81 -13.35 -0.45
N PRO A 184 -12.46 -14.56 0.02
CA PRO A 184 -12.55 -15.76 -0.80
C PRO A 184 -14.00 -16.00 -1.23
N LYS A 185 -14.16 -16.67 -2.37
CA LYS A 185 -15.46 -17.04 -2.92
C LYS A 185 -16.16 -18.10 -2.08
#